data_AF-A0A1H8YCZ1-F1
#
_entry.id   AF-A0A1H8YCZ1-F1
#
_cell.length_a   1.000
_cell.length_b   1.000
_cell.length_c   1.000
_cell.angle_alpha   90.00
_cell.angle_beta   90.00
_cell.angle_gamma   90.00
#
_symmetry.space_group_name_H-M   'P 1'
#
loop_
_entity.id
_entity.type
_entity.pdbx_description
1 polymer ?
#
loop_
_entity_poly.entity_id
_entity_poly.type
_entity_poly.pdbx_seq_one_letter_code
_entity_poly.pdbx_strand_id
1 'polypeptide(L)' 'MRRVVISAPAAKNLRDVCDYIATDSPVRALRFVAALKERCLSLAFHPFRGKPAPEIGLDVRMLVEGNYLILYRV' A
#
# COMPACT_ATOMS: atom_id res chain seq x y z
N MET A 1 16.25 -8.06 -6.83
CA MET A 1 15.02 -7.25 -6.65
C MET A 1 13.86 -8.05 -7.19
N ARG A 2 12.79 -8.28 -6.41
CA ARG A 2 11.59 -8.98 -6.88
C ARG A 2 10.63 -8.00 -7.56
N ARG A 3 9.86 -8.47 -8.54
CA ARG A 3 8.82 -7.66 -9.18
C ARG A 3 7.67 -7.44 -8.20
N VAL A 4 7.27 -6.19 -8.02
CA VAL A 4 6.06 -5.81 -7.29
C VAL A 4 4.99 -5.46 -8.30
N VAL A 5 3.78 -6.02 -8.13
CA VAL A 5 2.62 -5.70 -8.96
C VAL A 5 1.53 -5.15 -8.05
N ILE A 6 1.02 -3.98 -8.39
CA ILE A 6 -0.13 -3.39 -7.71
C ILE A 6 -1.39 -3.95 -8.38
N SER A 7 -2.23 -4.62 -7.60
CA SER A 7 -3.49 -5.18 -8.10
C SER A 7 -4.47 -4.05 -8.51
N ALA A 8 -5.41 -4.35 -9.40
CA ALA A 8 -6.42 -3.36 -9.80
C ALA A 8 -7.24 -2.81 -8.60
N PRO A 9 -7.65 -3.63 -7.61
CA PRO A 9 -8.26 -3.12 -6.38
C PRO A 9 -7.35 -2.16 -5.61
N ALA A 10 -6.08 -2.51 -5.41
CA ALA A 10 -5.13 -1.65 -4.69
C ALA A 10 -4.89 -0.33 -5.44
N ALA A 11 -4.82 -0.35 -6.78
CA ALA A 11 -4.71 0.86 -7.59
C ALA A 11 -5.97 1.74 -7.52
N LYS A 12 -7.16 1.15 -7.32
CA LYS A 12 -8.37 1.92 -7.02
C LYS A 12 -8.29 2.53 -5.62
N ASN A 13 -7.87 1.78 -4.60
CA ASN A 13 -7.76 2.32 -3.24
C ASN A 13 -6.78 3.49 -3.15
N LEU A 14 -5.64 3.43 -3.85
CA LEU A 14 -4.72 4.57 -3.91
C LEU A 14 -5.37 5.82 -4.53
N ARG A 15 -6.24 5.65 -5.53
CA ARG A 15 -7.02 6.75 -6.13
C ARG A 15 -8.07 7.28 -5.16
N ASP A 16 -8.85 6.39 -4.54
CA ASP A 16 -9.87 6.77 -3.57
C ASP A 16 -9.27 7.57 -2.39
N VAL A 17 -8.09 7.17 -1.91
CA VAL A 17 -7.32 7.90 -0.88
C VAL A 17 -6.84 9.27 -1.40
N CYS A 18 -6.38 9.32 -2.65
CA CYS A 18 -6.00 10.58 -3.29
C CYS A 18 -7.17 11.55 -3.33
N ASP A 19 -8.32 11.09 -3.85
CA ASP A 19 -9.52 11.88 -4.04
C ASP A 19 -10.05 12.39 -2.70
N TYR A 20 -10.06 11.53 -1.68
CA TYR A 20 -10.46 11.90 -0.32
C TYR A 20 -9.56 12.99 0.29
N ILE A 21 -8.23 12.84 0.22
CA ILE A 21 -7.32 13.85 0.79
C ILE A 21 -7.36 15.15 -0.04
N ALA A 22 -7.56 15.04 -1.36
CA ALA A 22 -7.58 16.17 -2.27
C ALA A 22 -8.73 17.14 -2.00
N THR A 23 -9.82 16.71 -1.33
CA THR A 23 -10.90 17.62 -0.90
C THR A 23 -10.43 18.66 0.11
N ASP A 24 -9.39 18.35 0.90
CA ASP A 24 -8.73 19.28 1.83
C ASP A 24 -7.47 19.90 1.20
N SER A 25 -6.59 19.07 0.63
CA SER A 25 -5.32 19.54 0.07
C SER A 25 -4.81 18.62 -1.04
N PRO A 26 -4.91 19.04 -2.32
CA PRO A 26 -4.41 18.28 -3.46
C PRO A 26 -2.89 17.99 -3.39
N VAL A 27 -2.11 18.96 -2.90
CA VAL A 27 -0.65 18.79 -2.75
C VAL A 27 -0.33 17.72 -1.71
N ARG A 28 -1.07 17.67 -0.58
CA ARG A 28 -0.90 16.61 0.43
C ARG A 28 -1.33 15.26 -0.14
N ALA A 29 -2.41 15.20 -0.90
CA ALA A 29 -2.88 13.96 -1.52
C ALA A 29 -1.82 13.31 -2.41
N LEU A 30 -1.22 14.09 -3.32
CA LEU A 30 -0.15 13.60 -4.20
C LEU A 30 1.06 13.09 -3.42
N ARG A 31 1.53 13.86 -2.42
CA ARG A 31 2.67 13.45 -1.58
C ARG A 31 2.38 12.18 -0.80
N PHE A 32 1.18 12.07 -0.24
CA PHE A 32 0.77 10.93 0.56
C PHE A 32 0.67 9.64 -0.28
N VAL A 33 0.02 9.70 -1.43
CA VAL A 33 -0.12 8.55 -2.33
C VAL A 33 1.23 8.13 -2.93
N ALA A 34 2.12 9.08 -3.23
CA ALA A 34 3.49 8.76 -3.65
C ALA A 34 4.24 7.97 -2.57
N ALA A 35 4.19 8.41 -1.31
CA ALA A 35 4.83 7.71 -0.19
C ALA A 35 4.25 6.30 0.02
N LEU A 36 2.92 6.13 -0.04
CA LEU A 36 2.29 4.81 0.02
C LEU A 36 2.75 3.89 -1.13
N LYS A 37 2.84 4.44 -2.35
CA LYS A 37 3.30 3.67 -3.52
C LYS A 37 4.76 3.26 -3.38
N GLU A 38 5.63 4.17 -2.96
CA GLU A 38 7.04 3.85 -2.66
C GLU A 38 7.16 2.76 -1.60
N ARG A 39 6.31 2.82 -0.57
CA ARG A 39 6.25 1.80 0.47
C ARG A 39 5.93 0.42 -0.10
N CYS A 40 4.93 0.32 -0.98
CA CYS A 40 4.62 -0.92 -1.71
C CYS A 40 5.82 -1.40 -2.54
N LEU A 41 6.47 -0.51 -3.30
CA LEU A 41 7.60 -0.87 -4.16
C LEU A 41 8.83 -1.33 -3.35
N SER A 42 9.00 -0.84 -2.12
CA SER A 42 10.10 -1.28 -1.23
C SER A 42 10.05 -2.78 -0.88
N LEU A 43 8.88 -3.42 -1.01
CA LEU A 43 8.72 -4.86 -0.81
C LEU A 43 9.53 -5.70 -1.82
N ALA A 44 9.95 -5.10 -2.94
CA ALA A 44 10.86 -5.73 -3.90
C ALA A 44 12.18 -6.19 -3.28
N PHE A 45 12.64 -5.52 -2.21
CA PHE A 45 13.89 -5.82 -1.51
C PHE A 45 13.67 -6.71 -0.29
N HIS A 46 12.60 -6.47 0.46
CA HIS A 46 12.29 -7.20 1.71
C HIS A 46 10.83 -7.66 1.74
N PRO A 47 10.46 -8.66 0.89
CA PRO A 47 9.05 -9.04 0.72
C PRO A 47 8.46 -9.73 1.95
N PHE A 48 9.27 -10.26 2.87
CA PHE A 48 8.76 -10.94 4.08
C PHE A 48 8.74 -10.05 5.32
N ARG A 49 8.92 -8.72 5.18
CA ARG A 49 8.96 -7.79 6.33
C ARG A 49 7.60 -7.50 6.96
N GLY A 50 6.51 -7.64 6.21
CA GLY A 50 5.16 -7.48 6.74
C GLY A 50 4.78 -8.65 7.63
N LYS A 51 4.00 -8.41 8.68
CA LYS A 51 3.52 -9.47 9.58
C LYS A 51 2.53 -10.37 8.82
N PRO A 52 2.56 -11.70 8.98
CA PRO A 52 1.47 -12.56 8.51
C PRO A 52 0.13 -12.13 9.13
N ALA A 53 -0.94 -12.14 8.33
CA ALA A 53 -2.28 -11.77 8.73
C ALA A 53 -3.29 -12.89 8.40
N PRO A 54 -3.16 -14.08 9.02
CA PRO A 54 -4.02 -15.23 8.74
C PRO A 54 -5.51 -14.97 9.02
N GLU A 55 -5.82 -13.99 9.86
CA GLU A 55 -7.18 -13.51 10.12
C GLU A 55 -7.82 -12.79 8.91
N ILE A 56 -7.01 -12.31 7.96
CA ILE A 56 -7.45 -11.72 6.68
C ILE A 56 -7.37 -12.77 5.56
N GLY A 57 -6.30 -13.56 5.54
CA GLY A 57 -6.11 -14.64 4.57
C GLY A 57 -4.81 -15.40 4.80
N LEU A 58 -4.79 -16.69 4.46
CA LEU A 58 -3.68 -17.60 4.81
C LEU A 58 -2.33 -17.21 4.21
N ASP A 59 -2.31 -16.61 3.02
CA ASP A 59 -1.10 -16.14 2.32
C ASP A 59 -0.89 -14.61 2.43
N VAL A 60 -1.72 -13.94 3.24
CA VAL A 60 -1.72 -12.48 3.35
C VAL A 60 -0.70 -12.02 4.39
N ARG A 61 -0.01 -10.95 4.03
CA ARG A 61 0.88 -10.18 4.88
C ARG A 61 0.40 -8.74 4.94
N MET A 62 0.63 -8.11 6.09
CA MET A 62 0.28 -6.72 6.33
C MET A 62 1.51 -5.90 6.70
N LEU A 63 1.56 -4.68 6.16
CA LEU A 63 2.51 -3.66 6.52
C LEU A 63 1.75 -2.39 6.91
N VAL A 64 2.10 -1.81 8.06
CA VAL A 64 1.50 -0.57 8.56
C VAL A 64 2.29 0.61 7.98
N GLU A 65 1.57 1.60 7.44
CA GLU A 65 2.11 2.89 7.00
C GLU A 65 1.18 4.00 7.48
N GLY A 66 1.55 4.67 8.58
CA GLY A 66 0.65 5.59 9.27
C GLY A 66 -0.66 4.90 9.69
N ASN A 67 -1.79 5.44 9.26
CA ASN A 67 -3.13 4.90 9.53
C ASN A 67 -3.63 3.92 8.46
N TYR A 68 -2.76 3.46 7.55
CA TYR A 68 -3.13 2.59 6.43
C TYR A 68 -2.46 1.23 6.53
N LEU A 69 -3.17 0.20 6.06
CA LEU A 69 -2.65 -1.16 5.90
C LEU A 69 -2.37 -1.45 4.43
N ILE A 70 -1.12 -1.84 4.16
CA ILE A 70 -0.73 -2.41 2.87
C ILE A 70 -0.84 -3.93 3.01
N LEU A 71 -1.89 -4.49 2.40
CA LEU A 71 -2.12 -5.93 2.33
C LEU A 71 -1.51 -6.49 1.05
N TYR A 72 -0.72 -7.55 1.16
CA TYR A 72 -0.03 -8.15 0.03
C TYR A 72 0.26 -9.64 0.26
N ARG A 73 0.71 -10.31 -0.80
CA ARG A 73 1.22 -11.68 -0.77
C ARG A 73 2.51 -11.76 -1.58
N VAL A 74 3.29 -12.82 -1.40
CA VAL A 74 4.59 -13.05 -2.06
C VAL A 74 4.49 -14.18 -3.07
#